data_AF-A0A241VLL2-F1
#
_entry.id   AF-A0A241VLL2-F1
#
_cell.length_a   1.000
_cell.length_b   1.000
_cell.length_c   1.000
_cell.angle_alpha   90.00
_cell.angle_beta   90.00
_cell.angle_gamma   90.00
#
_symmetry.space_group_name_H-M   'P 1'
#
loop_
_entity.id
_entity.type
_entity.pdbx_description
1 polymer ?
#
loop_
_entity_poly.entity_id
_entity_poly.type
_entity_poly.pdbx_seq_one_letter_code
_entity_poly.pdbx_strand_id
1 'polypeptide(L)'
;MTRTTKFSGIFILALLAAIVATFCDAIHVYTQTLSYPDPIFFNQAWWVFPGFFIAFAFMAFSYIQVTQLLKHYVMTQLSCHHDGTTPLVEALVLFAIVYILSGFGNFHPEALCWIFYMSFFIRWCFSYERTWLLILAIMLAIGGMFFEGLLAEFGLVKYRYTEIFNVPYWLGGVYMHGAFALRAGMRRFVYR
;
A
#
# COMPACT_ATOMS: atom_id res chain seq x y z
N MET A 1 -27.46 7.98 3.64
CA MET A 1 -27.06 6.57 3.41
C MET A 1 -26.41 6.04 4.68
N THR A 2 -26.96 4.98 5.27
CA THR A 2 -26.38 4.28 6.42
C THR A 2 -25.18 3.46 5.96
N ARG A 3 -23.97 3.79 6.44
CA ARG A 3 -22.75 3.01 6.14
C ARG A 3 -22.88 1.65 6.80
N THR A 4 -23.01 0.57 6.03
CA THR A 4 -22.96 -0.78 6.59
C THR A 4 -21.60 -1.42 6.34
N THR A 5 -21.03 -2.04 7.36
CA THR A 5 -19.67 -2.63 7.32
C THR A 5 -19.77 -4.14 7.43
N LYS A 6 -19.24 -4.86 6.43
CA LYS A 6 -19.08 -6.31 6.47
C LYS A 6 -17.66 -6.65 6.90
N PHE A 7 -17.46 -6.94 8.19
CA PHE A 7 -16.13 -7.23 8.76
C PHE A 7 -15.43 -8.42 8.10
N SER A 8 -16.16 -9.43 7.62
CA SER A 8 -15.55 -10.54 6.87
C SER A 8 -14.86 -10.08 5.57
N GLY A 9 -15.21 -8.90 5.05
CA GLY A 9 -14.56 -8.29 3.90
C GLY A 9 -13.12 -7.88 4.17
N ILE A 10 -12.77 -7.59 5.43
CA ILE A 10 -11.40 -7.27 5.83
C ILE A 10 -10.48 -8.46 5.56
N PHE A 11 -10.93 -9.68 5.87
CA PHE A 11 -10.18 -10.90 5.60
C PHE A 11 -9.89 -11.07 4.11
N ILE A 12 -10.90 -10.88 3.25
CA ILE A 12 -10.76 -11.01 1.79
C ILE A 12 -9.79 -9.96 1.24
N LEU A 13 -9.94 -8.71 1.70
CA LEU A 13 -9.05 -7.60 1.33
C LEU A 13 -7.62 -7.91 1.74
N ALA A 14 -7.40 -8.27 3.00
CA ALA A 14 -6.08 -8.55 3.54
C ALA A 14 -5.41 -9.73 2.84
N LEU A 15 -6.16 -10.79 2.55
CA LEU A 15 -5.66 -11.95 1.83
C LEU A 15 -5.22 -11.59 0.41
N LEU A 16 -6.08 -10.90 -0.34
CA LEU A 16 -5.76 -10.48 -1.71
C LEU A 16 -4.54 -9.54 -1.74
N ALA A 17 -4.52 -8.55 -0.84
CA ALA A 17 -3.43 -7.60 -0.75
C ALA A 17 -2.11 -8.27 -0.36
N ALA A 18 -2.14 -9.23 0.57
CA ALA A 18 -0.97 -10.01 0.96
C ALA A 18 -0.41 -10.85 -0.18
N ILE A 19 -1.27 -11.48 -0.99
CA ILE A 19 -0.85 -12.23 -2.18
C ILE A 19 -0.13 -11.30 -3.16
N VAL A 20 -0.73 -10.15 -3.49
CA VAL A 20 -0.15 -9.20 -4.44
C VAL A 20 1.16 -8.61 -3.91
N ALA A 21 1.20 -8.18 -2.66
CA ALA A 21 2.40 -7.59 -2.06
C ALA A 21 3.53 -8.61 -1.94
N THR A 22 3.25 -9.85 -1.52
CA THR A 22 4.26 -10.92 -1.44
C THR A 22 4.84 -11.21 -2.82
N PHE A 23 4.00 -11.27 -3.86
CA PHE A 23 4.46 -11.44 -5.24
C PHE A 23 5.36 -10.27 -5.69
N CYS A 24 4.97 -9.03 -5.44
CA CYS A 24 5.78 -7.87 -5.81
C CYS A 24 7.09 -7.79 -5.02
N ASP A 25 7.07 -8.16 -3.75
CA ASP A 25 8.26 -8.26 -2.90
C ASP A 25 9.23 -9.35 -3.40
N ALA A 26 8.72 -10.47 -3.93
CA ALA A 26 9.57 -11.47 -4.58
C ALA A 26 10.32 -10.89 -5.80
N ILE A 27 9.71 -9.95 -6.54
CA ILE A 27 10.39 -9.20 -7.61
C ILE A 27 11.45 -8.27 -7.03
N HIS A 28 11.21 -7.61 -5.89
CA HIS A 28 12.23 -6.81 -5.22
C HIS A 28 13.43 -7.64 -4.80
N VAL A 29 13.21 -8.85 -4.28
CA VAL A 29 14.30 -9.77 -3.96
C VAL A 29 15.03 -10.23 -5.21
N TYR A 30 14.31 -10.62 -6.26
CA TYR A 30 14.90 -11.04 -7.54
C TYR A 30 15.77 -9.94 -8.17
N THR A 31 15.31 -8.70 -8.13
CA THR A 31 16.03 -7.52 -8.64
C THR A 31 17.07 -6.97 -7.67
N GLN A 32 17.23 -7.62 -6.51
CA GLN A 32 18.14 -7.22 -5.43
C GLN A 32 17.89 -5.79 -4.93
N THR A 33 16.64 -5.34 -5.02
CA THR A 33 16.16 -4.07 -4.44
C THR A 33 16.19 -4.13 -2.92
N LEU A 34 15.83 -5.31 -2.38
CA LEU A 34 15.96 -5.65 -0.97
C LEU A 34 16.38 -7.12 -0.82
N SER A 35 16.80 -7.49 0.38
CA SER A 35 17.20 -8.85 0.74
C SER A 35 16.79 -9.17 2.18
N TYR A 36 16.55 -10.45 2.46
CA TYR A 36 16.26 -10.98 3.78
C TYR A 36 17.44 -11.83 4.30
N PRO A 37 17.77 -11.81 5.61
CA PRO A 37 18.90 -12.55 6.17
C PRO A 37 18.69 -14.07 6.17
N ASP A 38 17.49 -14.54 6.48
CA ASP A 38 17.14 -15.97 6.61
C ASP A 38 15.96 -16.34 5.68
N PRO A 39 16.17 -16.38 4.35
CA PRO A 39 15.10 -16.63 3.41
C PRO A 39 14.71 -18.10 3.32
N ILE A 40 13.42 -18.36 3.08
CA ILE A 40 12.86 -19.72 2.94
C ILE A 40 12.06 -19.87 1.63
N PHE A 41 11.21 -18.90 1.27
CA PHE A 41 10.32 -19.00 0.12
C PHE A 41 10.66 -17.93 -0.92
N PHE A 42 11.09 -18.31 -2.12
CA PHE A 42 11.45 -17.35 -3.20
C PHE A 42 12.44 -16.27 -2.75
N ASN A 43 13.40 -16.63 -1.89
CA ASN A 43 14.35 -15.72 -1.25
C ASN A 43 13.73 -14.67 -0.28
N GLN A 44 12.47 -14.87 0.11
CA GLN A 44 11.77 -14.10 1.14
C GLN A 44 11.79 -14.84 2.48
N ALA A 45 11.77 -14.09 3.58
CA ALA A 45 11.58 -14.68 4.92
C ALA A 45 10.16 -15.26 5.07
N TRP A 46 9.99 -16.29 5.91
CA TRP A 46 8.69 -16.98 6.10
C TRP A 46 7.56 -16.06 6.56
N TRP A 47 7.91 -14.99 7.29
CA TRP A 47 6.96 -14.06 7.88
C TRP A 47 6.48 -12.98 6.90
N VAL A 48 7.03 -12.88 5.69
CA VAL A 48 6.67 -11.81 4.73
C VAL A 48 5.17 -11.86 4.39
N PHE A 49 4.65 -13.02 3.99
CA PHE A 49 3.23 -13.17 3.69
C PHE A 49 2.32 -12.95 4.92
N PRO A 50 2.55 -13.60 6.08
CA PRO A 50 1.80 -13.31 7.31
C PRO A 50 1.87 -11.84 7.74
N GLY A 51 3.04 -11.21 7.60
CA GLY A 51 3.29 -9.81 7.92
C GLY A 51 2.44 -8.89 7.05
N PHE A 52 2.44 -9.09 5.73
CA PHE A 52 1.56 -8.35 4.83
C PHE A 52 0.09 -8.56 5.16
N PHE A 53 -0.34 -9.79 5.43
CA PHE A 53 -1.73 -10.08 5.81
C PHE A 53 -2.16 -9.29 7.06
N ILE A 54 -1.34 -9.30 8.10
CA ILE A 54 -1.59 -8.54 9.33
C ILE A 54 -1.60 -7.04 9.06
N ALA A 55 -0.63 -6.53 8.28
CA ALA A 55 -0.53 -5.12 7.93
C ALA A 55 -1.76 -4.64 7.18
N PHE A 56 -2.23 -5.37 6.15
CA PHE A 56 -3.42 -4.98 5.39
C PHE A 56 -4.71 -5.11 6.20
N ALA A 57 -4.82 -6.10 7.10
CA ALA A 57 -5.94 -6.18 8.03
C ALA A 57 -5.97 -4.97 8.98
N PHE A 58 -4.81 -4.57 9.51
CA PHE A 58 -4.66 -3.38 10.35
C PHE A 58 -4.98 -2.09 9.58
N MET A 59 -4.52 -1.95 8.33
CA MET A 59 -4.85 -0.81 7.47
C MET A 59 -6.35 -0.71 7.20
N ALA A 60 -7.01 -1.83 6.91
CA ALA A 60 -8.46 -1.88 6.68
C ALA A 60 -9.26 -1.50 7.95
N PHE A 61 -8.83 -2.00 9.11
CA PHE A 61 -9.42 -1.61 10.40
C PHE A 61 -9.21 -0.11 10.67
N SER A 62 -7.99 0.39 10.48
CA SER A 62 -7.64 1.79 10.67
C SER A 62 -8.45 2.70 9.74
N TYR A 63 -8.67 2.28 8.49
CA TYR A 63 -9.51 3.01 7.54
C TYR A 63 -10.92 3.24 8.10
N ILE A 64 -11.54 2.22 8.71
CA ILE A 64 -12.87 2.35 9.34
C ILE A 64 -12.83 3.37 10.48
N GLN A 65 -11.84 3.30 11.36
CA GLN A 65 -11.71 4.22 12.50
C GLN A 65 -11.49 5.67 12.04
N VAL A 66 -10.58 5.88 11.10
CA VAL A 66 -10.23 7.21 10.58
C VAL A 66 -11.40 7.81 9.81
N THR A 67 -12.12 7.02 8.99
CA THR A 67 -13.34 7.52 8.32
C THR A 67 -14.45 7.89 9.28
N GLN A 68 -14.56 7.23 10.44
CA GLN A 68 -15.52 7.61 11.47
C GLN A 68 -15.12 8.89 12.19
N LEU A 69 -13.83 9.03 12.52
CA LEU A 69 -13.27 10.21 13.19
C LEU A 69 -13.40 11.47 12.32
N LEU A 70 -13.12 11.35 11.01
CA LEU A 70 -13.05 12.47 10.10
C LEU A 70 -14.34 12.73 9.30
N LYS A 71 -15.42 11.98 9.55
CA LYS A 71 -16.67 12.06 8.77
C LYS A 71 -17.30 13.46 8.71
N HIS A 72 -17.06 14.30 9.71
CA HIS A 72 -17.59 15.66 9.79
C HIS A 72 -16.67 16.72 9.17
N TYR A 73 -15.39 16.40 8.95
CA TYR A 73 -14.37 17.32 8.46
C TYR A 73 -14.00 17.06 7.00
N VAL A 74 -14.18 15.82 6.52
CA VAL A 74 -13.74 15.40 5.20
C VAL A 74 -14.84 14.59 4.51
N MET A 75 -15.11 14.93 3.26
CA MET A 75 -16.02 14.17 2.40
C MET A 75 -15.47 12.75 2.20
N THR A 76 -16.26 11.76 2.63
CA THR A 76 -15.92 10.33 2.63
C THR A 76 -17.10 9.47 2.17
N GLN A 77 -18.13 10.09 1.59
CA GLN A 77 -19.37 9.43 1.18
C GLN A 77 -19.11 8.43 0.04
N LEU A 78 -18.41 8.85 -1.02
CA LEU A 78 -18.10 7.99 -2.17
C LEU A 78 -17.07 6.92 -1.80
N SER A 79 -16.09 7.28 -0.96
CA SER A 79 -15.04 6.38 -0.48
C SER A 79 -15.53 5.34 0.54
N CYS A 80 -16.75 5.49 1.06
CA CYS A 80 -17.42 4.52 1.94
C CYS A 80 -18.66 3.89 1.29
N HIS A 81 -18.87 4.09 -0.01
CA HIS A 81 -19.96 3.49 -0.77
C HIS A 81 -19.49 2.22 -1.46
N HIS A 82 -20.35 1.19 -1.48
CA HIS A 82 -20.05 -0.06 -2.19
C HIS A 82 -19.83 0.21 -3.69
N ASP A 83 -18.83 -0.43 -4.30
CA ASP A 83 -18.57 -0.28 -5.73
C ASP A 83 -18.23 -1.61 -6.40
N GLY A 84 -18.24 -1.62 -7.73
CA GLY A 84 -17.92 -2.76 -8.57
C GLY A 84 -16.45 -3.17 -8.51
N THR A 85 -16.13 -4.24 -9.24
CA THR A 85 -14.78 -4.83 -9.27
C THR A 85 -13.81 -4.04 -10.18
N THR A 86 -14.31 -3.31 -11.18
CA THR A 86 -13.46 -2.59 -12.15
C THR A 86 -12.52 -1.58 -11.50
N PRO A 87 -12.97 -0.67 -10.60
CA PRO A 87 -12.06 0.27 -9.94
C PRO A 87 -11.05 -0.41 -9.01
N LEU A 88 -11.40 -1.57 -8.46
CA LEU A 88 -10.48 -2.38 -7.66
C LEU A 88 -9.36 -2.97 -8.53
N VAL A 89 -9.72 -3.58 -9.66
CA VAL A 89 -8.74 -4.17 -10.58
C VAL A 89 -7.81 -3.10 -11.13
N GLU A 90 -8.34 -1.97 -11.58
CA GLU A 90 -7.53 -0.84 -12.06
C GLU A 90 -6.54 -0.36 -10.99
N ALA A 91 -7.03 -0.13 -9.76
CA ALA A 91 -6.18 0.35 -8.68
C ALA A 91 -5.10 -0.68 -8.27
N LEU A 92 -5.45 -1.97 -8.21
CA LEU A 92 -4.50 -3.05 -7.90
C LEU A 92 -3.46 -3.24 -8.99
N VAL A 93 -3.86 -3.20 -10.27
CA VAL A 93 -2.93 -3.33 -11.40
C VAL A 93 -1.95 -2.16 -11.40
N LEU A 94 -2.43 -0.93 -11.25
CA LEU A 94 -1.54 0.24 -11.20
C LEU A 94 -0.61 0.21 -9.99
N PHE A 95 -1.10 -0.23 -8.82
CA PHE A 95 -0.26 -0.44 -7.64
C PHE A 95 0.82 -1.50 -7.90
N ALA A 96 0.45 -2.65 -8.45
CA ALA A 96 1.39 -3.73 -8.77
C ALA A 96 2.43 -3.28 -9.81
N ILE A 97 2.03 -2.54 -10.84
CA ILE A 97 2.95 -1.97 -11.84
C ILE A 97 3.97 -1.05 -11.17
N VAL A 98 3.52 -0.12 -10.30
CA VAL A 98 4.42 0.78 -9.56
C VAL A 98 5.40 0.00 -8.68
N TYR A 99 4.91 -1.02 -7.97
CA TYR A 99 5.75 -1.87 -7.12
C TYR A 99 6.77 -2.67 -7.95
N ILE A 100 6.36 -3.27 -9.07
CA ILE A 100 7.26 -4.01 -9.96
C ILE A 100 8.31 -3.07 -10.58
N LEU A 101 7.90 -1.88 -11.01
CA LEU A 101 8.81 -0.86 -11.56
C LEU A 101 9.85 -0.43 -10.53
N SER A 102 9.52 -0.36 -9.25
CA SER A 102 10.51 -0.02 -8.22
C SER A 102 11.56 -1.10 -8.05
N GLY A 103 11.19 -2.36 -8.31
CA GLY A 103 12.13 -3.47 -8.40
C GLY A 103 13.13 -3.28 -9.54
N PHE A 104 12.66 -3.10 -10.78
CA PHE A 104 13.56 -3.00 -11.93
C PHE A 104 14.31 -1.67 -12.03
N GLY A 105 13.73 -0.58 -11.53
CA GLY A 105 14.34 0.75 -11.53
C GLY A 105 15.23 1.04 -10.33
N ASN A 106 15.52 0.06 -9.46
CA ASN A 106 16.19 0.29 -8.18
C ASN A 106 17.58 0.93 -8.28
N PHE A 107 18.23 0.84 -9.45
CA PHE A 107 19.51 1.49 -9.73
C PHE A 107 19.42 3.01 -9.94
N HIS A 108 18.21 3.54 -10.11
CA HIS A 108 17.96 4.97 -10.31
C HIS A 108 16.87 5.47 -9.34
N PRO A 109 17.15 5.48 -8.02
CA PRO A 109 16.13 5.78 -7.00
C PRO A 109 15.54 7.18 -7.13
N GLU A 110 16.31 8.17 -7.59
CA GLU A 110 15.81 9.53 -7.86
C GLU A 110 14.77 9.55 -8.98
N ALA A 111 15.00 8.80 -10.06
CA ALA A 111 14.06 8.70 -11.17
C ALA A 111 12.74 8.03 -10.71
N LEU A 112 12.84 6.99 -9.87
CA LEU A 112 11.68 6.34 -9.27
C LEU A 112 10.86 7.31 -8.40
N CYS A 113 11.52 8.18 -7.62
CA CYS A 113 10.84 9.21 -6.84
C CYS A 113 10.00 10.10 -7.76
N TRP A 114 10.61 10.68 -8.80
CA TRP A 114 9.89 11.54 -9.75
C TRP A 114 8.72 10.81 -10.40
N ILE A 115 8.93 9.59 -10.89
CA ILE A 115 7.89 8.81 -11.57
C ILE A 115 6.73 8.52 -10.61
N PHE A 116 6.99 8.06 -9.39
CA PHE A 116 5.92 7.66 -8.47
C PHE A 116 5.17 8.83 -7.87
N TYR A 117 5.86 9.89 -7.44
CA TYR A 117 5.20 11.07 -6.88
C TYR A 117 4.45 11.86 -7.96
N MET A 118 5.00 12.01 -9.17
CA MET A 118 4.28 12.70 -10.27
C MET A 118 3.08 11.89 -10.75
N SER A 119 3.23 10.57 -10.93
CA SER A 119 2.09 9.72 -11.32
C SER A 119 1.02 9.68 -10.25
N PHE A 120 1.39 9.65 -8.95
CA PHE A 120 0.44 9.80 -7.86
C PHE A 120 -0.28 11.15 -7.93
N PHE A 121 0.46 12.25 -8.09
CA PHE A 121 -0.10 13.60 -8.17
C PHE A 121 -1.11 13.74 -9.30
N ILE A 122 -0.80 13.22 -10.49
CA ILE A 122 -1.71 13.19 -11.63
C ILE A 122 -2.98 12.41 -11.26
N ARG A 123 -2.87 11.16 -10.79
CA ARG A 123 -4.03 10.34 -10.41
C ARG A 123 -4.87 10.99 -9.31
N TRP A 124 -4.22 11.64 -8.36
CA TRP A 124 -4.86 12.36 -7.26
C TRP A 124 -5.67 13.55 -7.76
N CYS A 125 -5.15 14.34 -8.71
CA CYS A 125 -5.85 15.48 -9.31
C CYS A 125 -7.17 15.07 -9.98
N PHE A 126 -7.23 13.88 -10.57
CA PHE A 126 -8.42 13.32 -11.23
C PHE A 126 -9.28 12.41 -10.35
N SER A 127 -9.01 12.34 -9.04
CA SER A 127 -9.80 11.54 -8.10
C SER A 127 -10.94 12.33 -7.46
N TYR A 128 -12.00 11.63 -7.07
CA TYR A 128 -13.00 12.18 -6.14
C TYR A 128 -12.48 12.11 -4.70
N GLU A 129 -13.06 12.96 -3.84
CA GLU A 129 -12.73 13.06 -2.41
C GLU A 129 -11.21 13.18 -2.16
N ARG A 130 -10.58 14.08 -2.92
CA ARG A 130 -9.13 14.27 -2.99
C ARG A 130 -8.48 14.48 -1.63
N THR A 131 -9.11 15.24 -0.73
CA THR A 131 -8.61 15.48 0.62
C THR A 131 -8.55 14.20 1.43
N TRP A 132 -9.59 13.36 1.37
CA TRP A 132 -9.60 12.05 2.03
C TRP A 132 -8.48 11.15 1.49
N LEU A 133 -8.38 11.06 0.16
CA LEU A 133 -7.37 10.25 -0.49
C LEU A 133 -5.95 10.73 -0.16
N LEU A 134 -5.72 12.04 -0.06
CA LEU A 134 -4.43 12.60 0.29
C LEU A 134 -4.04 12.26 1.74
N ILE A 135 -4.97 12.41 2.68
CA ILE A 135 -4.75 12.01 4.09
C ILE A 135 -4.36 10.54 4.15
N LEU A 136 -5.14 9.68 3.48
CA LEU A 136 -4.86 8.25 3.43
C LEU A 136 -3.48 7.96 2.81
N ALA A 137 -3.15 8.60 1.68
CA ALA A 137 -1.88 8.41 1.01
C ALA A 137 -0.68 8.84 1.87
N ILE A 138 -0.77 9.97 2.56
CA ILE A 138 0.27 10.43 3.48
C ILE A 138 0.42 9.47 4.67
N MET A 139 -0.70 9.01 5.25
CA MET A 139 -0.68 8.05 6.35
C MET A 139 -0.02 6.73 5.93
N LEU A 140 -0.34 6.19 4.74
CA LEU A 140 0.30 4.98 4.23
C LEU A 140 1.78 5.23 3.91
N ALA A 141 2.14 6.36 3.30
CA ALA A 141 3.52 6.65 2.95
C ALA A 141 4.40 6.73 4.19
N ILE A 142 4.01 7.52 5.18
CA ILE A 142 4.77 7.68 6.42
C ILE A 142 4.74 6.38 7.23
N GLY A 143 3.55 5.79 7.44
CA GLY A 143 3.40 4.58 8.23
C GLY A 143 4.14 3.39 7.62
N GLY A 144 4.02 3.19 6.31
CA GLY A 144 4.71 2.14 5.57
C GLY A 144 6.23 2.26 5.63
N MET A 145 6.76 3.43 5.28
CA MET A 145 8.21 3.69 5.38
C MET A 145 8.72 3.53 6.82
N PHE A 146 7.95 3.97 7.81
CA PHE A 146 8.33 3.81 9.22
C PHE A 146 8.37 2.33 9.65
N PHE A 147 7.34 1.55 9.35
CA PHE A 147 7.32 0.13 9.72
C PHE A 147 8.40 -0.68 9.00
N GLU A 148 8.63 -0.42 7.71
CA GLU A 148 9.71 -1.07 6.98
C GLU A 148 11.10 -0.62 7.46
N GLY A 149 11.25 0.65 7.80
CA GLY A 149 12.47 1.16 8.43
C GLY A 149 12.77 0.51 9.78
N LEU A 150 11.73 0.21 10.58
CA LEU A 150 11.86 -0.58 11.81
C LEU A 150 12.29 -2.02 11.51
N LEU A 151 11.68 -2.69 10.52
CA LEU A 151 12.09 -4.03 10.12
C LEU A 151 13.57 -4.04 9.71
N ALA A 152 14.01 -3.01 8.98
CA ALA A 152 15.40 -2.86 8.58
C ALA A 152 16.34 -2.55 9.74
N GLU A 153 15.91 -1.73 10.70
CA GLU A 153 16.66 -1.45 11.93
C GLU A 153 16.86 -2.72 12.77
N PHE A 154 15.84 -3.59 12.84
CA PHE A 154 15.96 -4.90 13.50
C PHE A 154 16.70 -5.95 12.66
N GLY A 155 17.27 -5.57 11.51
CA GLY A 155 18.01 -6.47 10.63
C GLY A 155 17.14 -7.52 9.92
N LEU A 156 15.82 -7.37 9.92
CA LEU A 156 14.88 -8.33 9.33
C LEU A 156 14.78 -8.20 7.82
N VAL A 157 15.06 -7.01 7.28
CA VAL A 157 15.12 -6.73 5.83
C VAL A 157 16.24 -5.73 5.57
N LYS A 158 16.85 -5.76 4.39
CA LYS A 158 17.85 -4.78 3.99
C LYS A 158 17.58 -4.28 2.59
N TYR A 159 17.35 -2.98 2.46
CA TYR A 159 17.27 -2.29 1.17
C TYR A 159 18.67 -2.05 0.59
N ARG A 160 18.77 -2.05 -0.75
CA ARG A 160 20.00 -1.74 -1.46
C ARG A 160 20.46 -0.30 -1.25
N TYR A 161 19.53 0.63 -1.46
CA TYR A 161 19.73 2.07 -1.25
C TYR A 161 18.78 2.52 -0.17
N THR A 162 19.31 3.32 0.76
CA THR A 162 18.57 3.85 1.89
C THR A 162 18.86 5.34 2.00
N GLU A 163 17.80 6.13 2.02
CA GLU A 163 17.88 7.59 2.06
C GLU A 163 17.12 8.17 3.25
N ILE A 164 16.10 7.47 3.76
CA ILE A 164 15.33 7.87 4.93
C ILE A 164 15.01 6.66 5.80
N PHE A 165 15.43 6.69 7.08
CA PHE A 165 15.10 5.67 8.07
C PHE A 165 15.22 4.22 7.54
N ASN A 166 16.40 3.87 7.01
CA ASN A 166 16.72 2.55 6.46
C ASN A 166 15.90 2.08 5.24
N VAL A 167 15.15 2.98 4.59
CA VAL A 167 14.36 2.69 3.39
C VAL A 167 14.57 3.75 2.30
N PRO A 168 14.21 3.47 1.05
CA PRO A 168 14.35 4.43 -0.03
C PRO A 168 13.17 5.41 -0.13
N TYR A 169 13.45 6.65 -0.56
CA TYR A 169 12.42 7.70 -0.67
C TYR A 169 11.27 7.36 -1.62
N TRP A 170 11.54 6.58 -2.68
CA TRP A 170 10.52 6.18 -3.64
C TRP A 170 9.47 5.25 -3.01
N LEU A 171 9.79 4.59 -1.88
CA LEU A 171 8.88 3.70 -1.18
C LEU A 171 7.62 4.43 -0.72
N GLY A 172 7.75 5.68 -0.28
CA GLY A 172 6.62 6.54 0.04
C GLY A 172 5.65 6.67 -1.14
N GLY A 173 6.17 6.86 -2.36
CA GLY A 173 5.37 6.92 -3.59
C GLY A 173 4.62 5.61 -3.87
N VAL A 174 5.24 4.45 -3.64
CA VAL A 174 4.57 3.13 -3.77
C VAL A 174 3.40 3.03 -2.80
N TYR A 175 3.61 3.40 -1.53
CA TYR A 175 2.55 3.41 -0.51
C TYR A 175 1.42 4.40 -0.82
N MET A 176 1.72 5.57 -1.40
CA MET A 176 0.70 6.51 -1.86
C MET A 176 -0.19 5.90 -2.95
N HIS A 177 0.36 5.11 -3.87
CA HIS A 177 -0.44 4.34 -4.83
C HIS A 177 -1.23 3.22 -4.17
N GLY A 178 -0.69 2.62 -3.09
CA GLY A 178 -1.39 1.70 -2.22
C GLY A 178 -2.67 2.27 -1.62
N ALA A 179 -2.75 3.58 -1.37
CA ALA A 179 -3.97 4.23 -0.87
C ALA A 179 -5.16 4.12 -1.84
N PHE A 180 -4.91 4.14 -3.15
CA PHE A 180 -5.95 3.89 -4.15
C PHE A 180 -6.47 2.46 -4.06
N ALA A 181 -5.57 1.49 -4.01
CA ALA A 181 -5.90 0.07 -3.94
C ALA A 181 -6.65 -0.26 -2.64
N LEU A 182 -6.18 0.26 -1.51
CA LEU A 182 -6.86 0.12 -0.22
C LEU A 182 -8.26 0.73 -0.26
N ARG A 183 -8.42 1.97 -0.74
CA ARG A 183 -9.73 2.60 -0.88
C ARG A 183 -10.68 1.77 -1.75
N ALA A 184 -10.21 1.30 -2.90
CA ALA A 184 -11.04 0.49 -3.79
C ALA A 184 -11.39 -0.88 -3.16
N GLY A 185 -10.45 -1.51 -2.45
CA GLY A 185 -10.68 -2.76 -1.72
C GLY A 185 -11.71 -2.59 -0.60
N MET A 186 -11.63 -1.51 0.17
CA MET A 186 -12.60 -1.18 1.21
C MET A 186 -14.00 -1.03 0.64
N ARG A 187 -14.16 -0.29 -0.47
CA ARG A 187 -15.43 -0.11 -1.17
C ARG A 187 -15.98 -1.41 -1.74
N ARG A 188 -15.11 -2.31 -2.22
CA ARG A 188 -15.56 -3.57 -2.84
C ARG A 188 -15.95 -4.64 -1.83
N PHE A 189 -15.17 -4.79 -0.75
CA PHE A 189 -15.28 -5.94 0.14
C PHE A 189 -15.89 -5.60 1.50
N VAL A 190 -15.64 -4.38 2.01
CA VAL A 190 -15.95 -4.02 3.40
C VAL A 190 -17.23 -3.18 3.49
N TYR A 191 -17.38 -2.14 2.68
CA TYR A 191 -18.58 -1.29 2.70
C TYR A 191 -19.73 -1.90 1.90
N ARG A 192 -20.96 -1.72 2.40
CA ARG A 192 -22.23 -2.12 1.79
C ARG A 192 -23.27 -1.01 1.91
#